data_AF-A0A0S7CW13-F1
#
_entry.id   AF-A0A0S7CW13-F1
#
_cell.length_a   1.000
_cell.length_b   1.000
_cell.length_c   1.000
_cell.angle_alpha   90.00
_cell.angle_beta   90.00
_cell.angle_gamma   90.00
#
_symmetry.space_group_name_H-M   'P 1'
#
loop_
_entity.id
_entity.type
_entity.pdbx_description
1 polymer ?
#
loop_
_entity_poly.entity_id
_entity_poly.type
_entity_poly.pdbx_seq_one_letter_code
_entity_poly.pdbx_strand_id
1 'polypeptide(L)'
;MTVRKFALRDVTAGLIAKQLIWSCSLPFAAAALDFTACTFLAAMTTDPILFRAGLWLLVHVLCLLCGFLVHEWSHVAGMRLFHGISDVVVSSGILRFSVIPVGHLYGWQIAIVAILGPGGSCLVGALVALLAPGSFLQYWFLLHAVFLLPFFGDGRSLILGIRAWARPVGLRAPVVNR
;
A
#
# COMPACT_ATOMS: atom_id res chain seq x y z
N MET A 1 14.73 -10.49 1.09
CA MET A 1 13.70 -10.00 0.15
C MET A 1 13.09 -11.22 -0.51
N THR A 2 11.77 -11.38 -0.45
CA THR A 2 11.04 -12.50 -1.02
C THR A 2 10.31 -12.03 -2.27
N VAL A 3 10.53 -12.74 -3.38
CA VAL A 3 9.90 -12.44 -4.67
C VAL A 3 9.08 -13.66 -5.07
N ARG A 4 7.79 -13.46 -5.31
CA ARG A 4 6.86 -14.54 -5.70
C ARG A 4 6.03 -14.11 -6.90
N LYS A 5 5.95 -14.97 -7.90
CA LYS A 5 5.14 -14.76 -9.10
C LYS A 5 3.77 -15.42 -8.91
N PHE A 6 2.70 -14.72 -9.28
CA PHE A 6 1.32 -15.19 -9.26
C PHE A 6 0.64 -14.83 -10.57
N ALA A 7 -0.32 -15.64 -11.01
CA ALA A 7 -1.23 -15.21 -12.06
C ALA A 7 -2.12 -14.06 -11.52
N LEU A 8 -2.39 -13.05 -12.34
CA LEU A 8 -3.15 -11.86 -11.90
C LEU A 8 -4.54 -12.23 -11.33
N ARG A 9 -5.17 -13.26 -11.89
CA ARG A 9 -6.48 -13.77 -11.44
C ARG A 9 -6.44 -14.37 -10.03
N ASP A 10 -5.30 -14.89 -9.60
CA ASP A 10 -5.15 -15.57 -8.31
C ASP A 10 -4.78 -14.59 -7.17
N VAL A 11 -4.47 -13.33 -7.51
CA VAL A 11 -4.11 -12.32 -6.50
C VAL A 11 -5.34 -11.75 -5.83
N THR A 12 -5.60 -12.18 -4.61
CA THR A 12 -6.73 -11.68 -3.80
C THR A 12 -6.29 -10.59 -2.83
N ALA A 13 -7.24 -9.80 -2.32
CA ALA A 13 -6.97 -8.84 -1.27
C ALA A 13 -6.36 -9.52 -0.02
N GLY A 14 -6.79 -10.76 0.28
CA GLY A 14 -6.22 -11.56 1.36
C GLY A 14 -4.75 -11.94 1.14
N LEU A 15 -4.34 -12.22 -0.11
CA LEU A 15 -2.93 -12.45 -0.43
C LEU A 15 -2.09 -11.19 -0.20
N ILE A 16 -2.57 -10.03 -0.66
CA ILE A 16 -1.92 -8.73 -0.46
C ILE A 16 -1.82 -8.42 1.04
N ALA A 17 -2.92 -8.59 1.80
CA ALA A 17 -2.94 -8.38 3.23
C ALA A 17 -1.94 -9.28 3.96
N LYS A 18 -1.88 -10.57 3.62
CA LYS A 18 -0.93 -11.50 4.23
C LYS A 18 0.53 -11.09 3.97
N GLN A 19 0.84 -10.65 2.76
CA GLN A 19 2.19 -10.21 2.40
C GLN A 19 2.55 -8.87 3.04
N LEU A 20 1.60 -7.94 3.12
CA LEU A 20 1.77 -6.68 3.83
C LEU A 20 2.03 -6.91 5.32
N ILE A 21 1.24 -7.77 5.97
CA ILE A 21 1.44 -8.14 7.38
C ILE A 21 2.84 -8.73 7.59
N TRP A 22 3.30 -9.59 6.67
CA TRP A 22 4.66 -10.13 6.73
C TRP A 22 5.73 -9.02 6.61
N SER A 23 5.61 -8.16 5.59
CA SER A 23 6.53 -7.04 5.33
C SER A 23 6.54 -5.98 6.43
N CYS A 24 5.43 -5.81 7.11
CA CYS A 24 5.21 -4.85 8.20
C CYS A 24 5.20 -5.53 9.57
N SER A 25 5.63 -6.78 9.69
CA SER A 25 5.61 -7.53 10.96
C SER A 25 6.37 -6.81 12.09
N LEU A 26 7.49 -6.15 11.78
CA LEU A 26 8.23 -5.33 12.74
C LEU A 26 7.44 -4.11 13.24
N PRO A 27 6.94 -3.20 12.39
CA PRO A 27 6.12 -2.09 12.87
C PRO A 27 4.81 -2.55 13.54
N PHE A 28 4.23 -3.68 13.12
CA PHE A 28 3.10 -4.30 13.82
C PHE A 28 3.48 -4.74 15.24
N ALA A 29 4.59 -5.46 15.39
CA ALA A 29 5.07 -5.92 16.69
C ALA A 29 5.41 -4.74 17.61
N ALA A 30 6.03 -3.69 17.08
CA ALA A 30 6.32 -2.47 17.82
C ALA A 30 5.03 -1.78 18.30
N ALA A 31 4.05 -1.55 17.42
CA ALA A 31 2.79 -0.93 17.80
C ALA A 31 1.99 -1.77 18.82
N ALA A 32 2.02 -3.10 18.69
CA ALA A 32 1.39 -4.01 19.63
C ALA A 32 2.08 -4.00 21.00
N LEU A 33 3.42 -3.96 21.03
CA LEU A 33 4.21 -3.84 22.24
C LEU A 33 3.91 -2.51 22.95
N ASP A 34 3.94 -1.40 22.22
CA ASP A 34 3.66 -0.07 22.76
C ASP A 34 2.24 0.01 23.33
N PHE A 35 1.24 -0.48 22.60
CA PHE A 35 -0.14 -0.55 23.09
C PHE A 35 -0.27 -1.40 24.36
N THR A 36 0.41 -2.55 24.41
CA THR A 36 0.41 -3.45 25.57
C THR A 36 1.07 -2.78 26.78
N ALA A 37 2.21 -2.12 26.58
CA ALA A 37 2.92 -1.38 27.61
C ALA A 37 2.07 -0.23 28.16
N CYS A 38 1.47 0.58 27.28
CA CYS A 38 0.56 1.66 27.67
C CYS A 38 -0.64 1.15 28.45
N THR A 39 -1.25 0.03 28.03
CA THR A 39 -2.40 -0.58 28.71
C THR A 39 -2.01 -1.11 30.09
N PHE A 40 -0.88 -1.80 30.18
CA PHE A 40 -0.35 -2.31 31.44
C PHE A 40 -0.05 -1.18 32.42
N LEU A 41 0.66 -0.14 31.97
CA LEU A 41 0.96 1.02 32.81
C LEU A 41 -0.31 1.77 33.23
N ALA A 42 -1.27 1.98 32.33
CA ALA A 42 -2.56 2.59 32.66
C ALA A 42 -3.31 1.81 33.75
N ALA A 43 -3.25 0.47 33.71
CA ALA A 43 -3.86 -0.37 34.75
C ALA A 43 -3.13 -0.25 36.10
N MET A 44 -1.81 -0.12 36.10
CA MET A 44 -1.01 0.03 37.31
C MET A 44 -1.12 1.42 37.95
N THR A 45 -1.23 2.47 37.13
CA THR A 45 -1.27 3.86 37.60
C THR A 45 -2.70 4.41 37.71
N THR A 46 -3.70 3.69 37.20
CA THR A 46 -5.08 4.17 37.02
C THR A 46 -5.20 5.44 36.17
N ASP A 47 -4.17 5.76 35.38
CA ASP A 47 -4.15 6.94 34.51
C ASP A 47 -4.79 6.61 33.15
N PRO A 48 -5.98 7.16 32.82
CA PRO A 48 -6.63 6.91 31.54
C PRO A 48 -5.90 7.53 30.35
N ILE A 49 -4.99 8.48 30.56
CA ILE A 49 -4.22 9.13 29.49
C ILE A 49 -3.31 8.11 28.80
N LEU A 50 -2.65 7.23 29.56
CA LEU A 50 -1.76 6.21 29.01
C LEU A 50 -2.50 5.23 28.10
N PHE A 51 -3.68 4.77 28.51
CA PHE A 51 -4.51 3.90 27.68
C PHE A 51 -4.95 4.60 26.38
N ARG A 52 -5.40 5.86 26.49
CA ARG A 52 -5.80 6.67 25.33
C ARG A 52 -4.64 6.91 24.37
N ALA A 53 -3.44 7.16 24.87
CA ALA A 53 -2.24 7.33 24.06
C ALA A 53 -1.89 6.04 23.28
N GLY A 54 -1.92 4.89 23.96
CA GLY A 54 -1.72 3.60 23.31
C GLY A 54 -2.76 3.34 22.22
N LEU A 55 -4.05 3.55 22.52
CA LEU A 55 -5.13 3.36 21.55
C LEU A 55 -4.98 4.31 20.35
N TRP A 56 -4.63 5.58 20.61
CA TRP A 56 -4.40 6.57 19.57
C TRP A 56 -3.31 6.10 18.61
N LEU A 57 -2.15 5.67 19.12
CA LEU A 57 -1.04 5.17 18.31
C LEU A 57 -1.45 3.94 17.50
N LEU A 58 -2.11 2.97 18.13
CA LEU A 58 -2.58 1.75 17.47
C LEU A 58 -3.49 2.07 16.28
N VAL A 59 -4.48 2.95 16.47
CA VAL A 59 -5.42 3.35 15.41
C VAL A 59 -4.69 4.05 14.26
N HIS A 60 -3.72 4.91 14.56
CA HIS A 60 -2.95 5.64 13.53
C HIS A 60 -2.08 4.68 12.70
N VAL A 61 -1.40 3.74 13.35
CA VAL A 61 -0.62 2.69 12.67
C VAL A 61 -1.51 1.81 11.80
N LEU A 62 -2.67 1.39 12.31
CA LEU A 62 -3.63 0.61 11.53
C LEU A 62 -4.15 1.39 10.31
N CYS A 63 -4.45 2.68 10.43
CA CYS A 63 -4.87 3.51 9.31
C CYS A 63 -3.79 3.61 8.22
N LEU A 64 -2.53 3.81 8.62
CA LEU A 64 -1.41 3.83 7.69
C LEU A 64 -1.30 2.50 6.91
N LEU A 65 -1.43 1.37 7.61
CA LEU A 65 -1.34 0.04 7.01
C LEU A 65 -2.54 -0.27 6.11
N CYS A 66 -3.74 0.11 6.52
CA CYS A 66 -4.93 0.07 5.67
C CYS A 66 -4.73 0.90 4.40
N GLY A 67 -4.08 2.07 4.50
CA GLY A 67 -3.69 2.89 3.36
C GLY A 67 -2.82 2.13 2.35
N PHE A 68 -1.80 1.41 2.81
CA PHE A 68 -0.95 0.57 1.95
C PHE A 68 -1.71 -0.61 1.34
N LEU A 69 -2.60 -1.25 2.12
CA LEU A 69 -3.41 -2.35 1.62
C LEU A 69 -4.33 -1.89 0.47
N VAL A 70 -5.01 -0.77 0.66
CA VAL A 70 -5.87 -0.17 -0.36
C VAL A 70 -5.05 0.26 -1.58
N HIS A 71 -3.87 0.85 -1.35
CA HIS A 71 -2.96 1.28 -2.40
C HIS A 71 -2.61 0.12 -3.34
N GLU A 72 -2.05 -0.95 -2.80
CA GLU A 72 -1.57 -2.08 -3.60
C GLU A 72 -2.72 -2.89 -4.19
N TRP A 73 -3.85 -2.99 -3.48
CA TRP A 73 -5.06 -3.58 -4.03
C TRP A 73 -5.62 -2.80 -5.22
N SER A 74 -5.55 -1.46 -5.18
CA SER A 74 -6.04 -0.62 -6.26
C SER A 74 -5.19 -0.76 -7.52
N HIS A 75 -3.87 -0.95 -7.38
CA HIS A 75 -3.00 -1.34 -8.49
C HIS A 75 -3.45 -2.66 -9.12
N VAL A 76 -3.69 -3.70 -8.31
CA VAL A 76 -4.14 -5.02 -8.80
C VAL A 76 -5.52 -4.94 -9.45
N ALA A 77 -6.46 -4.22 -8.86
CA ALA A 77 -7.78 -3.99 -9.43
C ALA A 77 -7.68 -3.26 -10.77
N GLY A 78 -6.81 -2.25 -10.87
CA GLY A 78 -6.52 -1.53 -12.11
C GLY A 78 -5.92 -2.41 -13.20
N MET A 79 -4.92 -3.24 -12.85
CA MET A 79 -4.29 -4.17 -13.79
C MET A 79 -5.30 -5.14 -14.40
N ARG A 80 -6.34 -5.55 -13.67
CA ARG A 80 -7.39 -6.45 -14.16
C ARG A 80 -8.28 -5.85 -15.24
N LEU A 81 -8.27 -4.53 -15.39
CA LEU A 81 -9.02 -3.84 -16.46
C LEU A 81 -8.35 -3.99 -17.82
N PHE A 82 -7.11 -4.50 -17.87
CA PHE A 82 -6.31 -4.56 -19.10
C PHE A 82 -5.84 -5.99 -19.41
N HIS A 83 -6.11 -6.46 -20.63
CA HIS A 83 -5.80 -7.83 -21.06
C HIS A 83 -4.29 -8.13 -21.28
N GLY A 84 -3.43 -7.11 -21.22
CA GLY A 84 -2.00 -7.26 -21.51
C GLY A 84 -1.14 -7.79 -20.35
N ILE A 85 -1.72 -7.93 -19.15
CA ILE A 85 -1.04 -8.43 -17.95
C ILE A 85 -1.49 -9.87 -17.67
N SER A 86 -0.56 -10.82 -17.70
CA SER A 86 -0.83 -12.22 -17.35
C SER A 86 -0.53 -12.50 -15.88
N ASP A 87 0.57 -11.93 -15.40
CA ASP A 87 1.14 -12.26 -14.10
C ASP A 87 1.51 -11.00 -13.34
N VAL A 88 1.62 -11.16 -12.04
CA VAL A 88 2.20 -10.15 -11.15
C VAL A 88 3.27 -10.77 -10.28
N VAL A 89 4.32 -10.01 -10.05
CA VAL A 89 5.39 -10.35 -9.14
C VAL A 89 5.20 -9.55 -7.87
N VAL A 90 4.93 -10.25 -6.78
CA VAL A 90 4.88 -9.65 -5.45
C VAL A 90 6.29 -9.67 -4.87
N SER A 91 6.80 -8.48 -4.57
CA SER A 91 8.09 -8.28 -3.94
C SER A 91 7.88 -7.78 -2.51
N SER A 92 8.24 -8.61 -1.53
CA SER A 92 8.16 -8.29 -0.10
C SER A 92 9.55 -8.27 0.56
N GLY A 93 9.78 -7.29 1.42
CA GLY A 93 10.95 -7.14 2.28
C GLY A 93 10.56 -6.48 3.59
N ILE A 94 11.55 -6.25 4.46
CA ILE A 94 11.36 -5.47 5.69
C ILE A 94 11.03 -4.03 5.27
N LEU A 95 9.81 -3.57 5.57
CA LEU A 95 9.28 -2.24 5.20
C LEU A 95 9.08 -1.98 3.70
N ARG A 96 9.15 -3.01 2.85
CA ARG A 96 8.88 -2.86 1.41
C ARG A 96 7.89 -3.91 0.96
N PHE A 97 6.81 -3.47 0.35
CA PHE A 97 5.83 -4.32 -0.31
C PHE A 97 5.44 -3.63 -1.61
N SER A 98 5.39 -4.38 -2.72
CA SER A 98 5.07 -3.85 -4.04
C SER A 98 4.62 -4.97 -4.98
N VAL A 99 3.59 -4.68 -5.77
CA VAL A 99 3.13 -5.53 -6.87
C VAL A 99 3.66 -5.03 -8.20
N ILE A 100 4.37 -5.89 -8.94
CA ILE A 100 5.00 -5.55 -10.22
C ILE A 100 4.28 -6.31 -11.35
N PRO A 101 3.65 -5.62 -12.31
CA PRO A 101 3.03 -6.27 -13.47
C PRO A 101 4.06 -6.96 -14.38
N VAL A 102 3.67 -8.10 -14.95
CA VAL A 102 4.42 -8.78 -16.01
C VAL A 102 3.52 -8.97 -17.23
N GLY A 103 4.00 -8.51 -18.38
CA GLY A 103 3.24 -8.53 -19.63
C GLY A 103 3.53 -7.29 -20.48
N HIS A 104 2.50 -6.70 -21.04
CA HIS A 104 2.59 -5.47 -21.82
C HIS A 104 1.42 -4.55 -21.53
N LEU A 105 1.67 -3.24 -21.53
CA LEU A 105 0.64 -2.22 -21.43
C LEU A 105 0.99 -1.05 -22.36
N TYR A 106 -0.01 -0.34 -22.85
CA TYR A 106 0.19 0.97 -23.45
C TYR A 106 0.58 1.99 -22.37
N GLY A 107 1.35 3.02 -22.74
CA GLY A 107 1.77 4.04 -21.78
C GLY A 107 0.60 4.67 -20.99
N TRP A 108 -0.52 4.97 -21.64
CA TRP A 108 -1.70 5.49 -20.94
C TRP A 108 -2.27 4.50 -19.89
N GLN A 109 -2.20 3.20 -20.14
CA GLN A 109 -2.63 2.17 -19.18
C GLN A 109 -1.67 2.12 -17.98
N ILE A 110 -0.37 2.26 -18.22
CA ILE A 110 0.63 2.36 -17.15
C ILE A 110 0.36 3.59 -16.29
N ALA A 111 0.08 4.74 -16.92
CA ALA A 111 -0.26 5.97 -16.20
C ALA A 111 -1.51 5.80 -15.34
N ILE A 112 -2.56 5.16 -15.86
CA ILE A 112 -3.77 4.87 -15.08
C ILE A 112 -3.46 3.95 -13.90
N VAL A 113 -2.78 2.83 -14.12
CA VAL A 113 -2.43 1.90 -13.03
C VAL A 113 -1.61 2.62 -11.97
N ALA A 114 -0.58 3.38 -12.36
CA ALA A 114 0.25 4.15 -11.44
C ALA A 114 -0.54 5.15 -10.58
N ILE A 115 -1.62 5.74 -11.11
CA ILE A 115 -2.51 6.64 -10.38
C ILE A 115 -3.46 5.87 -9.45
N LEU A 116 -3.93 4.69 -9.85
CA LEU A 116 -4.93 3.93 -9.11
C LEU A 116 -4.48 3.55 -7.70
N GLY A 117 -3.20 3.24 -7.48
CA GLY A 117 -2.68 2.97 -6.13
C GLY A 117 -2.85 4.17 -5.18
N PRO A 118 -2.12 5.28 -5.38
CA PRO A 118 -2.27 6.50 -4.58
C PRO A 118 -3.70 7.05 -4.57
N GLY A 119 -4.38 7.03 -5.72
CA GLY A 119 -5.73 7.54 -5.89
C GLY A 119 -6.77 6.74 -5.11
N GLY A 120 -6.67 5.41 -5.08
CA GLY A 120 -7.53 4.55 -4.28
C GLY A 120 -7.38 4.83 -2.78
N SER A 121 -6.15 4.98 -2.29
CA SER A 121 -5.92 5.37 -0.90
C SER A 121 -6.47 6.77 -0.60
N CYS A 122 -6.23 7.75 -1.48
CA CYS A 122 -6.76 9.11 -1.30
C CYS A 122 -8.29 9.15 -1.28
N LEU A 123 -8.95 8.34 -2.10
CA LEU A 123 -10.41 8.22 -2.09
C LEU A 123 -10.93 7.72 -0.74
N VAL A 124 -10.29 6.68 -0.16
CA VAL A 124 -10.64 6.23 1.19
C VAL A 124 -10.36 7.30 2.24
N GLY A 125 -9.24 8.02 2.12
CA GLY A 125 -8.93 9.18 2.98
C GLY A 125 -10.00 10.26 2.93
N ALA A 126 -10.52 10.59 1.75
CA ALA A 126 -11.62 11.54 1.59
C ALA A 126 -12.90 11.04 2.27
N LEU A 127 -13.23 9.74 2.14
CA LEU A 127 -14.36 9.14 2.85
C LEU A 127 -14.18 9.21 4.37
N VAL A 128 -12.99 8.93 4.88
CA VAL A 128 -12.67 9.06 6.32
C VAL A 128 -12.82 10.52 6.78
N ALA A 129 -12.37 11.49 5.98
CA ALA A 129 -12.51 12.91 6.31
C ALA A 129 -13.99 13.34 6.43
N LEU A 130 -14.86 12.78 5.59
CA LEU A 130 -16.30 13.03 5.62
C LEU A 130 -17.00 12.34 6.80
N LEU A 131 -16.63 11.09 7.10
CA LEU A 131 -17.29 10.27 8.13
C LEU A 131 -16.79 10.54 9.55
N ALA A 132 -15.53 10.95 9.71
CA ALA A 132 -14.89 11.21 10.99
C ALA A 132 -14.11 12.53 10.96
N PRO A 133 -14.82 13.67 10.78
CA PRO A 133 -14.18 14.98 10.73
C PRO A 133 -13.44 15.25 12.04
N GLY A 134 -12.21 15.79 11.94
CA GLY A 134 -11.36 16.11 13.10
C GLY A 134 -10.57 14.93 13.68
N SER A 135 -10.71 13.71 13.14
CA SER A 135 -9.96 12.54 13.62
C SER A 135 -8.47 12.52 13.23
N PHE A 136 -8.09 13.33 12.23
CA PHE A 136 -6.76 13.36 11.59
C PHE A 136 -6.36 12.03 10.89
N LEU A 137 -7.20 10.99 10.94
CA LEU A 137 -6.90 9.68 10.35
C LEU A 137 -6.80 9.73 8.82
N GLN A 138 -7.54 10.63 8.18
CA GLN A 138 -7.53 10.83 6.74
C GLN A 138 -6.12 11.13 6.19
N TYR A 139 -5.25 11.77 6.99
CA TYR A 139 -3.93 12.17 6.53
C TYR A 139 -3.02 10.98 6.24
N TRP A 140 -3.20 9.84 6.93
CA TRP A 140 -2.45 8.62 6.64
C TRP A 140 -2.77 8.04 5.26
N PHE A 141 -4.02 8.16 4.84
CA PHE A 141 -4.45 7.75 3.51
C PHE A 141 -3.97 8.74 2.44
N LEU A 142 -4.14 10.05 2.69
CA LEU A 142 -3.72 11.12 1.78
C LEU A 142 -2.20 11.17 1.59
N LEU A 143 -1.42 10.77 2.60
CA LEU A 143 0.04 10.68 2.53
C LEU A 143 0.50 9.83 1.34
N HIS A 144 -0.29 8.85 0.88
CA HIS A 144 0.07 8.01 -0.26
C HIS A 144 0.17 8.79 -1.59
N ALA A 145 -0.41 10.00 -1.68
CA ALA A 145 -0.22 10.87 -2.82
C ALA A 145 1.26 11.21 -3.09
N VAL A 146 2.12 11.16 -2.06
CA VAL A 146 3.57 11.39 -2.23
C VAL A 146 4.21 10.36 -3.16
N PHE A 147 3.64 9.16 -3.31
CA PHE A 147 4.16 8.13 -4.21
C PHE A 147 4.02 8.50 -5.70
N LEU A 148 3.21 9.51 -6.03
CA LEU A 148 3.14 10.08 -7.39
C LEU A 148 4.33 10.99 -7.72
N LEU A 149 5.15 11.37 -6.73
CA LEU A 149 6.36 12.14 -6.99
C LEU A 149 7.39 11.29 -7.78
N PRO A 150 8.19 11.91 -8.67
CA PRO A 150 9.12 11.22 -9.57
C PRO A 150 10.20 10.38 -8.86
N PHE A 151 10.40 10.59 -7.56
CA PHE A 151 11.37 9.84 -6.77
C PHE A 151 10.91 8.41 -6.48
N PHE A 152 9.59 8.17 -6.45
CA PHE A 152 8.96 6.90 -6.09
C PHE A 152 8.56 6.05 -7.31
N GLY A 153 8.26 4.77 -7.07
CA GLY A 153 7.94 3.80 -8.12
C GLY A 153 6.73 4.20 -8.97
N ASP A 154 5.65 4.63 -8.33
CA ASP A 154 4.42 5.03 -9.05
C ASP A 154 4.63 6.31 -9.85
N GLY A 155 5.26 7.33 -9.28
CA GLY A 155 5.60 8.56 -10.01
C GLY A 155 6.50 8.32 -11.22
N ARG A 156 7.50 7.43 -11.11
CA ARG A 156 8.33 7.01 -12.26
C ARG A 156 7.50 6.29 -13.31
N SER A 157 6.61 5.39 -12.89
CA SER A 157 5.70 4.67 -13.80
C SER A 157 4.73 5.61 -14.48
N LEU A 158 4.21 6.61 -13.77
CA LEU A 158 3.35 7.66 -14.33
C LEU A 158 4.08 8.46 -15.41
N ILE A 159 5.30 8.91 -15.15
CA ILE A 159 6.13 9.63 -16.14
C ILE A 159 6.42 8.75 -17.35
N LEU A 160 6.77 7.48 -17.13
CA LEU A 160 6.98 6.51 -18.21
C LEU A 160 5.70 6.37 -19.05
N GLY A 161 4.55 6.21 -18.40
CA GLY A 161 3.26 6.08 -19.04
C GLY A 161 2.89 7.29 -19.89
N ILE A 162 3.09 8.50 -19.37
CA ILE A 162 2.87 9.76 -20.10
C ILE A 162 3.81 9.87 -21.31
N ARG A 163 5.10 9.57 -21.15
CA ARG A 163 6.09 9.65 -22.23
C ARG A 163 5.87 8.62 -23.34
N ALA A 164 5.31 7.46 -22.99
CA ALA A 164 5.04 6.36 -23.90
C ALA A 164 3.55 6.22 -24.24
N TRP A 165 2.75 7.29 -24.12
CA TRP A 165 1.28 7.28 -24.09
C TRP A 165 0.63 6.25 -25.03
N ALA A 166 0.90 6.35 -26.34
CA ALA A 166 0.32 5.48 -27.37
C ALA A 166 1.20 4.26 -27.74
N ARG A 167 2.34 4.08 -27.08
CA ARG A 167 3.30 3.01 -27.38
C ARG A 167 3.09 1.83 -26.42
N PRO A 168 3.16 0.58 -26.92
CA PRO A 168 3.23 -0.58 -26.04
C PRO A 168 4.57 -0.60 -25.32
N VAL A 169 4.54 -0.90 -24.02
CA VAL A 169 5.70 -1.01 -23.15
C VAL A 169 5.70 -2.41 -22.55
N GLY A 170 6.80 -3.14 -22.75
CA GLY A 170 7.00 -4.45 -22.16
C GLY A 170 7.36 -4.34 -20.68
N LEU A 171 6.60 -5.01 -19.83
CA LEU A 171 6.76 -5.04 -18.39
C LEU A 171 7.34 -6.40 -18.00
N ARG A 172 8.58 -6.39 -17.50
CA ARG A 172 9.32 -7.61 -17.17
C ARG A 172 9.52 -7.71 -15.67
N ALA A 173 9.53 -8.94 -15.17
CA ALA A 173 9.93 -9.21 -13.80
C ALA A 173 11.37 -8.69 -13.57
N PRO A 174 11.67 -8.10 -12.40
CA PRO A 174 13.04 -7.77 -12.04
C PRO A 174 13.89 -9.04 -12.03
N VAL A 175 15.13 -8.95 -12.55
CA VAL A 175 16.09 -10.06 -12.50
C VAL A 175 16.46 -10.31 -11.05
N VAL A 176 16.03 -11.45 -10.51
CA VAL A 176 16.44 -11.90 -9.18
C VAL A 176 17.81 -12.54 -9.34
N ASN A 177 18.89 -11.77 -9.12
CA ASN A 177 20.20 -12.36 -8.89
C ASN A 177 20.10 -13.19 -7.59
N ARG A 178 20.22 -14.51 -7.73
CA ARG A 178 20.32 -15.43 -6.60
C ARG A 178 21.68 -15.31 -5.95
#